data_AF-A0A7C7WDA4-F1
#
_entry.id   AF-A0A7C7WDA4-F1
#
_cell.length_a   1.000
_cell.length_b   1.000
_cell.length_c   1.000
_cell.angle_alpha   90.00
_cell.angle_beta   90.00
_cell.angle_gamma   90.00
#
_symmetry.space_group_name_H-M   'P 1'
#
loop_
_entity.id
_entity.type
_entity.pdbx_description
1 polymer ?
#
loop_
_entity_poly.entity_id
_entity_poly.type
_entity_poly.pdbx_seq_one_letter_code
_entity_poly.pdbx_strand_id
1 'polypeptide(L)'
;MRDIPQARVVPFAVVIAVAAALLVEAPAAQAQPDTGYLTPPQAIVDILDASPIPPAVVSPTGETMAILTRAVYAGLSFGPTEHAVAE
;
A
#
# COMPACT_ATOMS: atom_id res chain seq x y z
N MET A 1 13.61 -5.09 60.49
CA MET A 1 14.23 -5.47 59.21
C MET A 1 13.84 -6.91 58.91
N ARG A 2 13.10 -7.16 57.82
CA ARG A 2 12.71 -8.53 57.43
C ARG A 2 13.80 -9.09 56.54
N ASP A 3 14.57 -10.04 57.06
CA ASP A 3 15.54 -10.78 56.28
C ASP A 3 14.79 -11.76 55.38
N ILE A 4 14.65 -11.40 54.11
CA ILE A 4 14.12 -12.33 53.10
C ILE A 4 15.19 -13.43 52.94
N PRO A 5 14.85 -14.72 53.14
CA PRO A 5 15.83 -15.79 53.01
C PRO A 5 16.34 -15.83 51.56
N GLN A 6 17.57 -15.34 51.35
CA GLN A 6 18.27 -15.29 50.06
C GLN A 6 18.20 -16.63 49.30
N ALA A 7 18.12 -17.75 50.02
CA ALA A 7 17.98 -19.10 49.48
C ALA A 7 16.68 -19.33 48.66
N ARG A 8 15.60 -18.58 48.90
CA ARG A 8 14.35 -18.66 48.12
C ARG A 8 14.31 -17.68 46.94
N VAL A 9 15.17 -16.66 46.95
CA VAL A 9 15.18 -15.59 45.94
C VAL A 9 15.93 -16.02 44.67
N VAL A 10 17.03 -16.77 44.83
CA VAL A 10 17.84 -17.29 43.70
C VAL A 10 17.04 -18.20 42.76
N PRO A 11 16.28 -19.23 43.23
CA PRO A 11 15.55 -20.10 42.31
C PRO A 11 14.44 -19.34 41.55
N PHE A 12 13.79 -18.38 42.22
CA PHE A 12 12.75 -17.56 41.60
C PHE A 12 13.32 -16.63 40.53
N ALA A 13 14.48 -16.02 40.79
CA ALA A 13 15.17 -15.17 39.81
C ALA A 13 15.63 -15.97 38.57
N VAL A 14 16.10 -17.21 38.76
CA VAL A 14 16.49 -18.10 37.65
C VAL A 14 15.27 -18.47 36.80
N VAL A 15 14.13 -18.82 37.42
CA VAL A 15 12.90 -19.13 36.69
C VAL A 15 12.41 -17.93 35.88
N ILE A 16 12.47 -16.72 36.44
CA ILE A 16 12.12 -15.50 35.72
C ILE A 16 13.07 -15.24 34.55
N ALA A 17 14.38 -15.42 34.75
CA ALA A 17 15.36 -15.21 33.69
C ALA A 17 15.19 -16.20 32.53
N VAL A 18 14.90 -17.47 32.83
CA VAL A 18 14.62 -18.50 31.81
C VAL A 18 13.30 -18.20 31.10
N ALA A 19 12.24 -17.86 31.84
CA ALA A 19 10.96 -17.50 31.24
C ALA A 19 11.06 -16.24 30.35
N ALA A 20 11.85 -15.26 30.75
CA ALA A 20 12.12 -14.07 29.96
C ALA A 20 12.92 -14.41 28.68
N ALA A 21 13.93 -15.28 28.77
CA ALA A 21 14.71 -15.71 27.60
C ALA A 21 13.85 -16.46 26.58
N LEU A 22 12.88 -17.26 27.03
CA LEU A 22 11.93 -17.96 26.17
C LEU A 22 10.88 -17.04 25.53
N LEU A 23 10.65 -15.85 26.09
CA LEU A 23 9.72 -14.84 25.56
C LEU A 23 10.36 -13.95 24.47
N VAL A 24 11.67 -14.04 24.22
CA VAL A 24 12.40 -13.25 23.21
C VAL A 24 12.35 -13.88 21.81
N GLU A 25 11.47 -14.86 21.57
CA GLU A 25 11.02 -15.14 20.21
C GLU A 25 9.94 -14.14 19.79
N ALA A 26 10.30 -12.85 19.78
CA ALA A 26 9.53 -11.88 19.04
C ALA A 26 9.70 -12.23 17.56
N PRO A 27 8.61 -12.44 16.78
CA PRO A 27 8.77 -12.45 15.33
C PRO A 27 9.37 -11.10 14.98
N ALA A 28 10.61 -11.11 14.50
CA ALA A 28 11.21 -9.92 13.91
C ALA A 28 10.22 -9.49 12.84
N ALA A 29 9.51 -8.38 13.09
CA ALA A 29 8.62 -7.80 12.11
C ALA A 29 9.47 -7.59 10.87
N GLN A 30 9.26 -8.42 9.85
CA GLN A 30 9.99 -8.30 8.61
C GLN A 30 9.61 -6.94 8.07
N ALA A 31 10.52 -5.96 8.18
CA ALA A 31 10.35 -4.69 7.53
C ALA A 31 10.07 -5.00 6.07
N GLN A 32 8.88 -4.62 5.59
CA GLN A 32 8.54 -4.75 4.19
C GLN A 32 9.67 -4.06 3.43
N PRO A 33 10.41 -4.78 2.55
CA PRO A 33 11.50 -4.16 1.84
C PRO A 33 10.97 -2.91 1.16
N ASP A 34 11.70 -1.81 1.31
CA ASP A 34 11.36 -0.52 0.71
C ASP A 34 11.59 -0.65 -0.80
N THR A 35 10.69 -1.37 -1.46
CA THR A 35 10.58 -1.43 -2.90
C THR A 35 9.98 -0.09 -3.31
N GLY A 36 10.78 0.98 -3.24
CA GLY A 36 10.35 2.31 -3.67
C GLY A 36 9.62 2.21 -5.01
N TYR A 37 8.65 3.11 -5.27
CA TYR A 37 7.66 2.99 -6.34
C TYR A 37 8.20 2.27 -7.59
N LEU A 38 7.94 0.97 -7.66
CA LEU A 38 8.37 0.17 -8.78
C LEU A 38 7.65 0.71 -10.01
N THR A 39 8.39 0.91 -11.09
CA THR A 39 7.75 1.09 -12.40
C THR A 39 6.80 -0.08 -12.60
N PRO A 40 5.49 0.17 -12.77
CA PRO A 40 4.53 -0.91 -12.93
C PRO A 40 4.92 -1.75 -14.15
N PRO A 41 4.77 -3.08 -14.09
CA PRO A 41 4.88 -3.91 -15.28
C PRO A 41 4.02 -3.34 -16.42
N GLN A 42 4.51 -3.44 -17.66
CA GLN A 42 3.84 -2.87 -18.84
C GLN A 42 2.38 -3.32 -18.95
N ALA A 43 2.09 -4.59 -18.63
CA ALA A 43 0.71 -5.10 -18.63
C ALA A 43 -0.26 -4.31 -17.74
N ILE A 44 0.21 -3.70 -16.65
CA ILE A 44 -0.62 -2.84 -15.79
C ILE A 44 -0.83 -1.47 -16.46
N VAL A 45 0.22 -0.90 -17.03
CA VAL A 45 0.15 0.38 -17.78
C VAL A 45 -0.84 0.26 -18.93
N ASP A 46 -0.74 -0.81 -19.71
CA ASP A 46 -1.60 -1.08 -20.86
C ASP A 46 -3.08 -1.14 -20.48
N ILE A 47 -3.41 -1.70 -19.31
CA ILE A 47 -4.80 -1.76 -18.80
C ILE A 47 -5.31 -0.38 -18.40
N LEU A 48 -4.46 0.44 -17.77
CA LEU A 48 -4.85 1.77 -17.31
C LEU A 48 -4.99 2.78 -18.46
N ASP A 49 -4.14 2.66 -19.48
CA ASP A 49 -4.16 3.51 -20.67
C ASP A 49 -5.18 3.04 -21.73
N ALA A 50 -5.81 1.88 -21.53
CA ALA A 50 -6.85 1.39 -22.42
C ALA A 50 -8.04 2.36 -22.49
N SER A 51 -8.55 2.58 -23.71
CA SER A 51 -9.75 3.39 -23.89
C SER A 51 -10.93 2.73 -23.16
N PRO A 52 -11.67 3.48 -22.31
CA PRO A 52 -12.80 2.91 -21.58
C PRO A 52 -13.89 2.46 -22.55
N ILE A 53 -14.55 1.34 -22.21
CA ILE A 53 -15.67 0.83 -23.00
C ILE A 53 -16.81 1.86 -22.98
N PRO A 54 -17.29 2.31 -24.16
CA PRO A 54 -18.41 3.25 -24.22
C PRO A 54 -19.68 2.64 -23.61
N PRO A 55 -20.45 3.40 -22.81
CA PRO A 55 -21.76 2.95 -22.38
C PRO A 55 -22.68 2.72 -23.57
N ALA A 56 -23.49 1.66 -23.51
CA ALA A 56 -24.47 1.33 -24.54
C ALA A 56 -25.83 0.99 -23.89
N VAL A 57 -26.90 1.34 -24.61
CA VAL A 57 -28.27 0.93 -24.26
C VAL A 57 -28.89 0.21 -25.45
N VAL A 58 -29.63 -0.86 -25.16
CA VAL A 58 -30.28 -1.71 -26.17
C VAL A 58 -31.79 -1.60 -26.01
N SER A 59 -32.53 -1.54 -27.12
CA SER A 59 -33.99 -1.51 -27.08
C SER A 59 -34.54 -2.83 -26.48
N PRO A 60 -35.75 -2.82 -25.87
CA PRO A 60 -36.35 -4.04 -25.35
C PRO A 60 -36.54 -5.14 -26.40
N THR A 61 -36.72 -4.77 -27.67
CA THR A 61 -36.83 -5.70 -28.81
C THR A 61 -35.48 -6.20 -29.31
N GLY A 62 -34.37 -5.58 -28.89
CA GLY A 62 -33.01 -5.89 -29.36
C GLY A 62 -32.67 -5.37 -30.77
N GLU A 63 -33.61 -4.72 -31.45
CA GLU A 63 -33.43 -4.25 -32.84
C GLU A 63 -32.55 -3.00 -32.95
N THR A 64 -32.33 -2.28 -31.85
CA THR A 64 -31.57 -1.02 -31.87
C THR A 64 -30.66 -0.91 -30.66
N MET A 65 -29.45 -0.38 -30.90
CA MET A 65 -28.46 -0.06 -29.88
C MET A 65 -27.99 1.38 -30.05
N ALA A 66 -27.94 2.13 -28.95
CA ALA A 66 -27.31 3.44 -28.91
C ALA A 66 -25.97 3.35 -28.15
N ILE A 67 -24.90 3.85 -28.77
CA ILE A 67 -23.56 3.95 -28.18
C ILE A 67 -23.37 5.40 -27.72
N LEU A 68 -23.11 5.59 -26.43
CA LEU A 68 -22.92 6.91 -25.83
C LEU A 68 -21.42 7.22 -25.77
N THR A 69 -21.02 8.32 -26.39
CA THR A 69 -19.63 8.80 -26.33
C THR A 69 -19.53 9.96 -25.35
N ARG A 70 -18.61 9.85 -24.39
CA ARG A 70 -18.23 10.98 -23.54
C ARG A 70 -17.16 11.79 -24.27
N ALA A 71 -17.43 13.07 -24.53
CA ALA A 71 -16.41 13.97 -25.02
C ALA A 71 -15.27 14.05 -23.98
N VAL A 72 -14.07 13.62 -24.37
CA VAL A 72 -12.86 13.80 -23.58
C VAL A 72 -12.34 15.19 -23.92
N TYR A 73 -12.38 16.12 -22.96
CA TYR A 73 -11.71 17.40 -23.13
C TYR A 73 -10.20 17.15 -23.13
N ALA A 74 -9.59 17.21 -24.31
CA ALA A 74 -8.15 17.24 -24.46
C ALA A 74 -7.65 18.62 -24.01
N GLY A 75 -7.27 18.76 -22.74
CA GLY A 75 -6.61 20.00 -22.30
C GLY A 75 -6.85 20.39 -20.85
N LEU A 76 -6.32 19.60 -19.91
CA LEU A 76 -5.61 20.22 -18.79
C LEU A 76 -4.13 20.13 -19.12
N SER A 77 -3.69 20.97 -20.06
CA SER A 77 -2.28 21.18 -20.34
C SER A 77 -1.68 21.93 -19.16
N PHE A 78 -1.02 21.21 -18.25
CA PHE A 78 -0.07 21.81 -17.33
C PHE A 78 1.26 21.96 -18.08
N GLY A 79 1.36 22.99 -18.92
CA GLY A 79 2.63 23.36 -19.54
C GLY A 79 3.64 23.76 -18.46
N PRO A 80 4.95 23.54 -18.68
CA PRO A 80 5.97 23.98 -17.72
C PRO A 80 5.96 25.51 -17.67
N THR A 81 5.69 26.08 -16.49
CA THR A 81 6.03 27.48 -16.21
C THR A 81 7.54 27.58 -16.02
N GLU A 82 8.29 27.53 -17.12
CA GLU A 82 9.66 28.02 -17.16
C GLU A 82 9.72 29.13 -18.21
N HIS A 83 9.71 30.39 -17.75
CA HIS A 83 10.79 31.34 -17.99
C HIS A 83 10.46 32.73 -17.45
N ALA A 84 11.44 33.26 -16.70
CA ALA A 84 11.86 34.66 -16.64
C ALA A 84 11.01 35.67 -15.85
N VAL A 85 11.50 36.01 -14.66
CA VAL A 85 11.86 37.42 -14.41
C VAL A 85 13.32 37.45 -13.98
N ALA A 86 14.14 38.00 -14.87
CA ALA A 86 15.43 38.58 -14.51
C ALA A 86 15.16 39.97 -13.94
N GLU A 87 15.64 40.22 -12.73
CA GLU A 87 16.47 41.35 -12.28
C GLU A 87 16.55 41.36 -10.75
#